data_AF-A0A6B3EF12-F1
#
_entry.id   AF-A0A6B3EF12-F1
#
_cell.length_a   1.000
_cell.length_b   1.000
_cell.length_c   1.000
_cell.angle_alpha   90.00
_cell.angle_beta   90.00
_cell.angle_gamma   90.00
#
_symmetry.space_group_name_H-M   'P 1'
#
loop_
_entity.id
_entity.type
_entity.pdbx_description
1 polymer ?
#
loop_
_entity_poly.entity_id
_entity_poly.type
_entity_poly.pdbx_seq_one_letter_code
_entity_poly.pdbx_strand_id
1 'polypeptide(L)'
;MDDTTHNSPDTSGTLDEALERLHSFGPERDGWLSNHAPMAVEALVHRGQAPGVHRWLDHYRAKLEDMPDRFTEVTPDNWREALGDPRRIADWTAYFERETADRPWREVLAEWWPRLLPGIAAGATHPVIRVGHCVRALLASGENAPRVAELAHGLGYWAARHQPLPPLSPLAPATGAAAALDAVERVPDQSGGIQERLGQLTGFPVWPPRPVTDAEHALTLTDAGPTRTR
;
A
#
# COMPACT_ATOMS: atom_id res chain seq x y z
N MET A 1 3.51 28.06 22.20
CA MET A 1 2.45 27.09 22.52
C MET A 1 2.07 26.47 21.20
N ASP A 2 2.85 25.48 20.77
CA ASP A 2 2.54 24.72 19.55
C ASP A 2 1.72 23.52 19.96
N ASP A 3 0.42 23.64 19.73
CA ASP A 3 -0.55 22.55 19.82
C ASP A 3 -0.31 21.60 18.65
N THR A 4 0.78 20.83 18.74
CA THR A 4 0.88 19.58 18.00
C THR A 4 -0.19 18.70 18.60
N THR A 5 -1.34 18.65 17.94
CA THR A 5 -2.43 17.72 18.22
C THR A 5 -1.86 16.30 18.15
N HIS A 6 -1.36 15.85 19.29
CA HIS A 6 -0.89 14.50 19.50
C HIS A 6 -2.15 13.66 19.48
N ASN A 7 -2.45 13.14 18.29
CA ASN A 7 -3.64 12.35 18.05
C ASN A 7 -3.53 11.12 18.95
N SER A 8 -4.23 11.17 20.08
CA SER A 8 -4.13 10.13 21.10
C SER A 8 -4.51 8.78 20.47
N PRO A 9 -3.81 7.69 20.82
CA PRO A 9 -4.12 6.37 20.29
C PRO A 9 -5.59 6.05 20.54
N ASP A 10 -6.27 5.48 19.54
CA ASP A 10 -7.65 5.06 19.70
C ASP A 10 -7.75 3.96 20.75
N THR A 11 -8.35 4.28 21.89
CA THR A 11 -8.64 3.33 22.97
C THR A 11 -10.06 2.77 22.90
N SER A 12 -10.87 3.19 21.92
CA SER A 12 -12.28 2.81 21.83
C SER A 12 -12.50 1.38 21.33
N GLY A 13 -11.51 0.77 20.66
CA GLY A 13 -11.65 -0.54 20.00
C GLY A 13 -12.39 -0.50 18.66
N THR A 14 -12.87 0.67 18.24
CA THR A 14 -13.66 0.84 17.00
C THR A 14 -12.91 0.35 15.76
N LEU A 15 -11.61 0.67 15.65
CA LEU A 15 -10.80 0.18 14.53
C LEU A 15 -10.77 -1.34 14.49
N ASP A 16 -10.57 -1.96 15.65
CA ASP A 16 -10.37 -3.40 15.77
C ASP A 16 -11.66 -4.15 15.37
N GLU A 17 -12.82 -3.71 15.88
CA GLU A 17 -14.13 -4.24 15.51
C GLU A 17 -14.44 -4.04 14.01
N ALA A 18 -14.03 -2.89 13.44
CA ALA A 18 -14.23 -2.62 12.02
C ALA A 18 -13.35 -3.52 11.14
N LEU A 19 -12.10 -3.77 11.54
CA LEU A 19 -11.18 -4.68 10.84
C LEU A 19 -11.70 -6.12 10.88
N GLU A 20 -12.13 -6.61 12.05
CA GLU A 20 -12.74 -7.94 12.19
C GLU A 20 -13.92 -8.15 11.25
N ARG A 21 -14.81 -7.15 11.14
CA ARG A 21 -15.92 -7.17 10.17
C ARG A 21 -15.45 -7.17 8.72
N LEU A 22 -14.32 -6.54 8.43
CA LEU A 22 -13.80 -6.39 7.07
C LEU A 22 -13.00 -7.61 6.60
N HIS A 23 -12.44 -8.39 7.51
CA HIS A 23 -11.66 -9.58 7.16
C HIS A 23 -12.49 -10.68 6.49
N SER A 24 -13.82 -10.65 6.60
CA SER A 24 -14.69 -11.56 5.84
C SER A 24 -14.83 -11.21 4.36
N PHE A 25 -14.32 -10.05 3.92
CA PHE A 25 -14.48 -9.54 2.56
C PHE A 25 -13.17 -9.52 1.79
N GLY A 26 -13.28 -9.65 0.47
CA GLY A 26 -12.16 -9.59 -0.45
C GLY A 26 -11.49 -8.20 -0.48
N PRO A 27 -10.24 -8.14 -0.96
CA PRO A 27 -9.52 -6.88 -1.13
C PRO A 27 -10.01 -6.06 -2.35
N GLU A 28 -10.99 -6.55 -3.10
CA GLU A 28 -11.45 -5.98 -4.37
C GLU A 28 -12.97 -6.10 -4.56
N ARG A 29 -13.49 -5.38 -5.56
CA ARG A 29 -14.86 -5.40 -6.05
C ARG A 29 -14.92 -5.13 -7.56
N ASP A 30 -16.04 -5.42 -8.20
CA ASP A 30 -16.35 -5.12 -9.60
C ASP A 30 -15.24 -5.53 -10.59
N GLY A 31 -14.59 -6.68 -10.33
CA GLY A 31 -13.44 -7.12 -11.10
C GLY A 31 -12.29 -6.11 -11.05
N TRP A 32 -11.51 -6.14 -9.97
CA TRP A 32 -10.22 -5.44 -9.77
C TRP A 32 -10.25 -4.03 -9.17
N LEU A 33 -11.42 -3.45 -8.84
CA LEU A 33 -11.44 -2.20 -8.06
C LEU A 33 -11.10 -2.50 -6.61
N SER A 34 -10.08 -1.86 -6.06
CA SER A 34 -9.69 -2.11 -4.67
C SER A 34 -10.81 -1.77 -3.68
N ASN A 35 -10.97 -2.62 -2.67
CA ASN A 35 -11.77 -2.35 -1.49
C ASN A 35 -11.03 -1.35 -0.60
N HIS A 36 -11.57 -0.14 -0.49
CA HIS A 36 -10.93 0.92 0.30
C HIS A 36 -11.27 0.88 1.78
N ALA A 37 -12.22 0.05 2.20
CA ALA A 37 -12.76 0.13 3.55
C ALA A 37 -11.71 0.00 4.67
N PRO A 38 -10.76 -0.94 4.65
CA PRO A 38 -9.76 -1.06 5.72
C PRO A 38 -8.89 0.20 5.86
N MET A 39 -8.50 0.79 4.74
CA MET A 39 -7.73 2.05 4.71
C MET A 39 -8.58 3.24 5.18
N ALA A 40 -9.85 3.28 4.80
CA ALA A 40 -10.78 4.34 5.15
C ALA A 40 -11.15 4.32 6.64
N VAL A 41 -11.45 3.15 7.23
CA VAL A 41 -11.78 3.04 8.66
C VAL A 41 -10.58 3.39 9.52
N GLU A 42 -9.38 2.94 9.14
CA GLU A 42 -8.15 3.32 9.81
C GLU A 42 -7.92 4.84 9.74
N ALA A 43 -8.10 5.45 8.56
CA ALA A 43 -7.94 6.89 8.40
C ALA A 43 -8.97 7.71 9.20
N LEU A 44 -10.23 7.25 9.25
CA LEU A 44 -11.29 7.88 10.04
C LEU A 44 -10.95 7.84 11.54
N VAL A 45 -10.58 6.67 12.06
CA VAL A 45 -10.16 6.51 13.46
C VAL A 45 -8.96 7.38 13.77
N HIS A 46 -7.93 7.35 12.92
CA HIS A 46 -6.75 8.17 13.06
C HIS A 46 -7.04 9.69 13.00
N ARG A 47 -8.19 10.11 12.47
CA ARG A 47 -8.63 11.51 12.47
C ARG A 47 -9.71 11.81 13.52
N GLY A 48 -9.85 10.97 14.54
CA GLY A 48 -10.78 11.16 15.65
C GLY A 48 -12.25 10.93 15.27
N GLN A 49 -12.52 10.28 14.14
CA GLN A 49 -13.87 10.02 13.63
C GLN A 49 -14.38 8.61 13.95
N ALA A 50 -13.82 7.96 14.98
CA ALA A 50 -14.24 6.63 15.44
C ALA A 50 -15.78 6.49 15.61
N PRO A 51 -16.52 7.46 16.21
CA PRO A 51 -17.98 7.33 16.41
C PRO A 51 -18.80 7.16 15.11
N GLY A 52 -18.25 7.54 13.95
CA GLY A 52 -18.92 7.42 12.65
C GLY A 52 -18.61 6.14 11.87
N VAL A 53 -17.62 5.35 12.29
CA VAL A 53 -17.03 4.26 11.49
C VAL A 53 -18.03 3.17 11.18
N HIS A 54 -18.72 2.62 12.19
CA HIS A 54 -19.64 1.50 11.95
C HIS A 54 -20.83 1.90 11.06
N ARG A 55 -21.39 3.11 11.27
CA ARG A 55 -22.44 3.65 10.40
C ARG A 55 -21.95 3.82 8.96
N TRP A 56 -20.74 4.33 8.78
CA TRP A 56 -20.13 4.45 7.46
C TRP A 56 -19.94 3.07 6.81
N LEU A 57 -19.46 2.09 7.58
CA LEU A 57 -19.23 0.73 7.11
C LEU A 57 -20.54 0.02 6.73
N ASP A 58 -21.62 0.25 7.46
CA ASP A 58 -22.95 -0.28 7.12
C ASP A 58 -23.43 0.24 5.76
N HIS A 59 -23.18 1.52 5.45
CA HIS A 59 -23.46 2.08 4.13
C HIS A 59 -22.49 1.55 3.05
N TYR A 60 -21.21 1.41 3.39
CA TYR A 60 -20.18 0.93 2.46
C TYR A 60 -20.35 -0.56 2.09
N ARG A 61 -21.02 -1.36 2.94
CA ARG A 61 -21.22 -2.80 2.76
C ARG A 61 -21.75 -3.19 1.38
N ALA A 62 -22.58 -2.35 0.76
CA ALA A 62 -23.11 -2.61 -0.59
C ALA A 62 -22.03 -2.67 -1.69
N LYS A 63 -20.80 -2.23 -1.40
CA LYS A 63 -19.63 -2.29 -2.30
C LYS A 63 -18.67 -3.43 -1.96
N LEU A 64 -18.91 -4.16 -0.88
CA LEU A 64 -18.03 -5.24 -0.44
C LEU A 64 -18.42 -6.53 -1.15
N GLU A 65 -17.42 -7.26 -1.61
CA GLU A 65 -17.56 -8.60 -2.12
C GLU A 65 -16.92 -9.58 -1.14
N ASP A 66 -17.49 -10.78 -1.06
CA ASP A 66 -17.00 -11.83 -0.16
C ASP A 66 -15.53 -12.15 -0.46
N MET A 67 -14.81 -12.62 0.56
CA MET A 67 -13.47 -13.18 0.33
C MET A 67 -13.58 -14.34 -0.68
N PRO A 68 -12.74 -14.39 -1.73
CA PRO A 68 -12.74 -15.50 -2.66
C PRO A 68 -12.39 -16.82 -1.96
N ASP A 69 -12.83 -17.93 -2.53
CA ASP A 69 -12.43 -19.26 -2.08
C ASP A 69 -10.92 -19.47 -2.23
N ARG A 70 -10.36 -20.32 -1.37
CA ARG A 70 -8.99 -20.81 -1.53
C ARG A 70 -8.86 -21.63 -2.81
N PHE A 71 -7.74 -21.48 -3.51
CA PHE A 71 -7.48 -22.17 -4.76
C PHE A 71 -6.40 -23.24 -4.59
N THR A 72 -5.22 -22.85 -4.13
CA THR A 72 -4.11 -23.78 -3.88
C THR A 72 -3.19 -23.17 -2.85
N GLU A 73 -2.93 -23.94 -1.80
CA GLU A 73 -2.16 -23.48 -0.65
C GLU A 73 -0.79 -22.93 -1.05
N VAL A 74 -0.44 -21.81 -0.41
CA VAL A 74 0.90 -21.23 -0.47
C VAL A 74 1.74 -21.77 0.70
N THR A 75 2.96 -22.19 0.40
CA THR A 75 3.92 -22.79 1.33
C THR A 75 5.31 -22.16 1.16
N PRO A 76 6.23 -22.34 2.13
CA PRO A 76 7.62 -21.90 2.00
C PRO A 76 8.35 -22.46 0.76
N ASP A 77 7.92 -23.62 0.26
CA ASP A 77 8.53 -24.28 -0.89
C ASP A 77 7.99 -23.75 -2.23
N ASN A 78 6.74 -23.29 -2.28
CA ASN A 78 6.06 -22.93 -3.53
C ASN A 78 5.77 -21.43 -3.69
N TRP A 79 6.08 -20.58 -2.69
CA TRP A 79 5.65 -19.18 -2.69
C TRP A 79 6.11 -18.40 -3.92
N ARG A 80 7.27 -18.72 -4.48
CA ARG A 80 7.80 -18.05 -5.69
C ARG A 80 6.94 -18.30 -6.91
N GLU A 81 6.40 -19.52 -7.05
CA GLU A 81 5.49 -19.90 -8.12
C GLU A 81 4.11 -19.29 -7.92
N ALA A 82 3.66 -19.20 -6.67
CA ALA A 82 2.36 -18.62 -6.33
C ALA A 82 2.30 -17.07 -6.44
N LEU A 83 3.46 -16.41 -6.53
CA LEU A 83 3.55 -14.96 -6.49
C LEU A 83 2.95 -14.34 -7.76
N GLY A 84 2.00 -13.42 -7.59
CA GLY A 84 1.30 -12.78 -8.69
C GLY A 84 0.16 -13.60 -9.30
N ASP A 85 -0.27 -14.72 -8.67
CA ASP A 85 -1.48 -15.45 -9.09
C ASP A 85 -2.75 -14.87 -8.40
N PRO A 86 -3.64 -14.20 -9.16
CA PRO A 86 -4.91 -13.65 -8.67
C PRO A 86 -5.79 -14.61 -7.90
N ARG A 87 -5.77 -15.89 -8.30
CA ARG A 87 -6.67 -16.91 -7.77
C ARG A 87 -6.32 -17.29 -6.34
N ARG A 88 -5.10 -16.97 -5.91
CA ARG A 88 -4.53 -17.33 -4.61
C ARG A 88 -4.61 -16.21 -3.59
N ILE A 89 -5.48 -15.19 -3.77
CA ILE A 89 -5.67 -14.11 -2.78
C ILE A 89 -5.93 -14.67 -1.38
N ALA A 90 -6.90 -15.59 -1.23
CA ALA A 90 -7.22 -16.18 0.06
C ALA A 90 -6.13 -17.12 0.59
N ASP A 91 -5.39 -17.80 -0.30
CA ASP A 91 -4.27 -18.64 0.08
C ASP A 91 -3.09 -17.81 0.61
N TRP A 92 -2.80 -16.68 -0.04
CA TRP A 92 -1.77 -15.73 0.39
C TRP A 92 -2.14 -15.06 1.72
N THR A 93 -3.39 -14.64 1.92
CA THR A 93 -3.86 -14.14 3.22
C THR A 93 -3.63 -15.19 4.31
N ALA A 94 -4.06 -16.43 4.08
CA ALA A 94 -3.87 -17.52 5.04
C ALA A 94 -2.40 -17.85 5.32
N TYR A 95 -1.52 -17.70 4.32
CA TYR A 95 -0.08 -17.84 4.50
C TYR A 95 0.46 -16.76 5.45
N PHE A 96 0.13 -15.49 5.23
CA PHE A 96 0.61 -14.40 6.08
C PHE A 96 -0.01 -14.40 7.47
N GLU A 97 -1.25 -14.87 7.63
CA GLU A 97 -1.87 -15.05 8.95
C GLU A 97 -1.06 -16.06 9.78
N ARG A 98 -0.63 -17.18 9.18
CA ARG A 98 0.25 -18.15 9.87
C ARG A 98 1.61 -17.53 10.20
N GLU A 99 2.23 -16.88 9.22
CA GLU A 99 3.56 -16.27 9.41
C GLU A 99 3.57 -15.22 10.52
N THR A 100 2.52 -14.39 10.60
CA THR A 100 2.39 -13.34 11.61
C THR A 100 1.87 -13.83 12.96
N ALA A 101 1.25 -15.01 13.02
CA ALA A 101 0.95 -15.71 14.26
C ALA A 101 2.20 -16.36 14.88
N ASP A 102 3.10 -16.88 14.02
CA ASP A 102 4.29 -17.61 14.46
C ASP A 102 5.48 -16.69 14.78
N ARG A 103 5.55 -15.50 14.15
CA ARG A 103 6.69 -14.59 14.25
C ARG A 103 6.24 -13.12 14.37
N PRO A 104 7.06 -12.23 14.97
CA PRO A 104 6.74 -10.81 15.07
C PRO A 104 6.45 -10.20 13.69
N TRP A 105 5.36 -9.42 13.57
CA TRP A 105 4.94 -8.84 12.30
C TRP A 105 6.02 -8.02 11.60
N ARG A 106 6.91 -7.38 12.37
CA ARG A 106 8.04 -6.59 11.85
C ARG A 106 9.03 -7.45 11.09
N GLU A 107 9.28 -8.66 11.55
CA GLU A 107 10.20 -9.61 10.90
C GLU A 107 9.59 -10.12 9.61
N VAL A 108 8.29 -10.50 9.64
CA VAL A 108 7.55 -10.90 8.44
C VAL A 108 7.55 -9.77 7.41
N LEU A 109 7.23 -8.53 7.82
CA LEU A 109 7.26 -7.38 6.91
C LEU A 109 8.66 -7.17 6.36
N ALA A 110 9.70 -7.13 7.20
CA ALA A 110 11.11 -6.94 6.82
C ALA A 110 11.59 -7.96 5.79
N GLU A 111 11.14 -9.21 5.93
CA GLU A 111 11.44 -10.31 5.01
C GLU A 111 10.74 -10.13 3.65
N TRP A 112 9.48 -9.68 3.65
CA TRP A 112 8.62 -9.72 2.48
C TRP A 112 8.59 -8.43 1.68
N TRP A 113 8.73 -7.25 2.29
CA TRP A 113 8.68 -5.98 1.54
C TRP A 113 9.70 -5.91 0.39
N PRO A 114 10.97 -6.40 0.50
CA PRO A 114 11.91 -6.36 -0.61
C PRO A 114 11.53 -7.34 -1.73
N ARG A 115 10.84 -8.44 -1.39
CA ARG A 115 10.34 -9.44 -2.36
C ARG A 115 9.16 -8.91 -3.15
N LEU A 116 8.32 -8.09 -2.51
CA LEU A 116 7.10 -7.54 -3.10
C LEU A 116 7.31 -6.20 -3.82
N LEU A 117 8.35 -5.46 -3.45
CA LEU A 117 8.67 -4.15 -4.01
C LEU A 117 8.79 -4.12 -5.54
N PRO A 118 9.40 -5.11 -6.22
CA PRO A 118 9.44 -5.13 -7.68
C PRO A 118 8.05 -5.05 -8.33
N GLY A 119 7.01 -5.57 -7.68
CA GLY A 119 5.63 -5.54 -8.12
C GLY A 119 4.76 -4.46 -7.47
N ILE A 120 5.35 -3.38 -6.93
CA ILE A 120 4.65 -2.32 -6.18
C ILE A 120 3.49 -1.67 -6.95
N ALA A 121 3.58 -1.56 -8.28
CA ALA A 121 2.57 -0.91 -9.10
C ALA A 121 1.26 -1.72 -9.22
N ALA A 122 1.29 -3.00 -8.86
CA ALA A 122 0.14 -3.88 -8.93
C ALA A 122 -1.03 -3.40 -8.06
N GLY A 123 -2.26 -3.70 -8.49
CA GLY A 123 -3.48 -3.17 -7.85
C GLY A 123 -3.51 -1.63 -7.83
N ALA A 124 -2.86 -0.98 -8.80
CA ALA A 124 -2.66 0.47 -8.82
C ALA A 124 -2.10 1.01 -7.49
N THR A 125 -1.09 0.33 -6.94
CA THR A 125 -0.42 0.64 -5.66
C THR A 125 -1.27 0.48 -4.39
N HIS A 126 -2.56 0.12 -4.49
CA HIS A 126 -3.41 -0.05 -3.33
C HIS A 126 -2.92 -1.12 -2.33
N PRO A 127 -2.30 -2.25 -2.73
CA PRO A 127 -1.79 -3.20 -1.75
C PRO A 127 -0.72 -2.59 -0.83
N VAL A 128 0.27 -1.88 -1.38
CA VAL A 128 1.32 -1.23 -0.56
C VAL A 128 0.75 -0.08 0.27
N ILE A 129 -0.23 0.67 -0.25
CA ILE A 129 -0.93 1.70 0.52
C ILE A 129 -1.65 1.06 1.71
N ARG A 130 -2.38 -0.04 1.50
CA ARG A 130 -3.07 -0.79 2.55
C ARG A 130 -2.09 -1.26 3.62
N VAL A 131 -0.96 -1.85 3.24
CA VAL A 131 0.13 -2.21 4.18
C VAL A 131 0.64 -0.98 4.95
N GLY A 132 0.81 0.17 4.29
CA GLY A 132 1.18 1.42 4.94
C GLY A 132 0.19 1.87 6.02
N HIS A 133 -1.12 1.73 5.78
CA HIS A 133 -2.16 1.97 6.79
C HIS A 133 -2.04 0.99 7.97
N CYS A 134 -1.80 -0.30 7.70
CA CYS A 134 -1.58 -1.32 8.74
C CYS A 134 -0.40 -0.95 9.63
N VAL A 135 0.74 -0.64 9.02
CA VAL A 135 1.97 -0.26 9.73
C VAL A 135 1.74 1.00 10.56
N ARG A 136 1.05 2.01 10.03
CA ARG A 136 0.73 3.23 10.79
C ARG A 136 -0.14 2.91 12.02
N ALA A 137 -1.17 2.08 11.88
CA ALA A 137 -2.01 1.66 13.00
C ALA A 137 -1.21 0.87 14.07
N LEU A 138 -0.39 -0.09 13.64
CA LEU A 138 0.47 -0.88 14.54
C LEU A 138 1.48 -0.02 15.30
N LEU A 139 2.06 0.98 14.64
CA LEU A 139 3.01 1.90 15.28
C LEU A 139 2.33 2.90 16.22
N ALA A 140 1.19 3.45 15.84
CA ALA A 140 0.53 4.52 16.58
C ALA A 140 -0.34 4.02 17.73
N SER A 141 -0.98 2.86 17.58
CA SER A 141 -1.99 2.36 18.53
C SER A 141 -1.60 1.02 19.16
N GLY A 142 -0.47 0.44 18.76
CA GLY A 142 0.05 -0.80 19.30
C GLY A 142 -0.47 -2.04 18.57
N GLU A 143 0.16 -3.16 18.90
CA GLU A 143 -0.10 -4.47 18.33
C GLU A 143 -1.27 -5.16 19.02
N ASN A 144 -2.17 -5.74 18.22
CA ASN A 144 -3.21 -6.66 18.66
C ASN A 144 -3.61 -7.59 17.49
N ALA A 145 -4.44 -8.60 17.77
CA ALA A 145 -4.79 -9.61 16.79
C ALA A 145 -5.48 -9.02 15.52
N PRO A 146 -6.51 -8.15 15.60
CA PRO A 146 -7.13 -7.59 14.40
C PRO A 146 -6.17 -6.77 13.53
N ARG A 147 -5.27 -5.98 14.12
CA ARG A 147 -4.33 -5.14 13.35
C ARG A 147 -3.23 -5.95 12.69
N VAL A 148 -2.77 -7.03 13.35
CA VAL A 148 -1.79 -7.95 12.76
C VAL A 148 -2.44 -8.77 11.64
N ALA A 149 -3.69 -9.22 11.83
CA ALA A 149 -4.46 -9.88 10.77
C ALA A 149 -4.65 -8.94 9.56
N GLU A 150 -4.99 -7.67 9.77
CA GLU A 150 -5.12 -6.71 8.67
C GLU A 150 -3.80 -6.52 7.89
N LEU A 151 -2.65 -6.56 8.56
CA LEU A 151 -1.35 -6.59 7.88
C LEU A 151 -1.20 -7.85 7.01
N ALA A 152 -1.61 -9.02 7.53
CA ALA A 152 -1.58 -10.27 6.75
C ALA A 152 -2.48 -10.20 5.52
N HIS A 153 -3.67 -9.61 5.63
CA HIS A 153 -4.56 -9.34 4.48
C HIS A 153 -3.92 -8.38 3.47
N GLY A 154 -3.27 -7.31 3.94
CA GLY A 154 -2.57 -6.36 3.09
C GLY A 154 -1.39 -6.99 2.33
N LEU A 155 -0.56 -7.78 3.01
CA LEU A 155 0.53 -8.53 2.41
C LEU A 155 0.03 -9.59 1.44
N GLY A 156 -1.04 -10.31 1.79
CA GLY A 156 -1.64 -11.34 0.94
C GLY A 156 -2.18 -10.75 -0.35
N TYR A 157 -2.84 -9.60 -0.27
CA TYR A 157 -3.27 -8.85 -1.44
C TYR A 157 -2.10 -8.41 -2.32
N TRP A 158 -1.01 -7.91 -1.71
CA TRP A 158 0.17 -7.49 -2.45
C TRP A 158 0.86 -8.67 -3.15
N ALA A 159 1.00 -9.82 -2.48
CA ALA A 159 1.60 -11.01 -3.04
C ALA A 159 0.76 -11.59 -4.19
N ALA A 160 -0.56 -11.67 -4.04
CA ALA A 160 -1.44 -12.21 -5.08
C ALA A 160 -1.53 -11.31 -6.33
N ARG A 161 -1.37 -9.99 -6.16
CA ARG A 161 -1.35 -9.03 -7.28
C ARG A 161 0.02 -8.78 -7.85
N HIS A 162 1.08 -9.15 -7.14
CA HIS A 162 2.47 -8.83 -7.46
C HIS A 162 2.75 -8.98 -8.96
N GLN A 163 3.06 -7.85 -9.59
CA GLN A 163 3.32 -7.78 -11.03
C GLN A 163 4.53 -6.88 -11.25
N PRO A 164 5.73 -7.46 -11.49
CA PRO A 164 6.89 -6.67 -11.84
C PRO A 164 6.72 -6.04 -13.22
N LEU A 165 7.39 -4.92 -13.45
CA LEU A 165 7.47 -4.32 -14.78
C LEU A 165 8.15 -5.28 -15.75
N PRO A 166 7.80 -5.24 -17.06
CA PRO A 166 8.56 -5.97 -18.07
C PRO A 166 10.03 -5.50 -18.08
N PRO A 167 10.95 -6.25 -18.71
CA PRO A 167 12.31 -5.77 -18.92
C PRO A 167 12.31 -4.41 -19.66
N LEU A 168 12.91 -3.38 -19.06
CA LEU A 168 12.92 -2.02 -19.60
C LEU A 168 14.32 -1.64 -20.11
N SER A 169 14.37 -0.95 -21.25
CA SER A 169 15.59 -0.31 -21.74
C SER A 169 15.83 1.04 -21.06
N PRO A 170 17.06 1.36 -20.63
CA PRO A 170 17.41 2.70 -20.20
C PRO A 170 17.10 3.76 -21.27
N LEU A 171 16.34 4.80 -20.93
CA LEU A 171 16.22 5.98 -21.79
C LEU A 171 17.51 6.81 -21.76
N ALA A 172 17.80 7.51 -22.85
CA ALA A 172 18.94 8.42 -22.91
C ALA A 172 18.83 9.52 -21.84
N PRO A 173 19.95 9.97 -21.24
CA PRO A 173 19.94 11.06 -20.28
C PRO A 173 19.32 12.33 -20.87
N ALA A 174 18.39 12.94 -20.15
CA ALA A 174 17.79 14.22 -20.52
C ALA A 174 18.52 15.39 -19.85
N THR A 175 18.53 16.55 -20.50
CA THR A 175 19.22 17.77 -20.02
C THR A 175 18.46 18.51 -18.91
N GLY A 176 17.25 18.07 -18.54
CA GLY A 176 16.43 18.64 -17.48
C GLY A 176 15.06 17.97 -17.38
N ALA A 177 14.25 18.36 -16.38
CA ALA A 177 12.96 17.72 -16.10
C ALA A 177 11.96 17.78 -17.26
N ALA A 178 11.89 18.91 -17.97
CA ALA A 178 11.02 19.04 -19.14
C ALA A 178 11.43 18.09 -20.28
N ALA A 179 12.73 18.07 -20.62
CA ALA A 179 13.26 17.15 -21.64
C ALA A 179 13.11 15.68 -21.22
N ALA A 180 13.17 15.37 -19.92
CA ALA A 180 12.92 14.02 -19.42
C ALA A 180 11.46 13.62 -19.59
N LEU A 181 10.52 14.54 -19.35
CA LEU A 181 9.09 14.32 -19.56
C LEU A 181 8.77 14.15 -21.05
N ASP A 182 9.36 14.98 -21.92
CA ASP A 182 9.20 14.88 -23.38
C ASP A 182 9.74 13.55 -23.94
N ALA A 183 10.72 12.95 -23.27
CA ALA A 183 11.30 11.66 -23.64
C ALA A 183 10.45 10.44 -23.21
N VAL A 184 9.41 10.64 -22.38
CA VAL A 184 8.50 9.55 -22.00
C VAL A 184 7.51 9.31 -23.12
N GLU A 185 7.68 8.19 -23.83
CA GLU A 185 6.72 7.77 -24.84
C GLU A 185 5.36 7.47 -24.21
N ARG A 186 4.30 7.94 -24.87
CA ARG A 186 2.94 7.60 -24.48
C ARG A 186 2.70 6.11 -24.73
N VAL A 187 2.04 5.44 -23.78
CA VAL A 187 1.58 4.06 -23.96
C VAL A 187 0.71 3.96 -25.24
N PRO A 188 1.08 3.14 -26.23
CA PRO A 188 0.42 3.12 -27.54
C PRO A 188 -1.06 2.77 -27.48
N ASP A 189 -1.42 1.72 -26.74
CA ASP A 189 -2.81 1.34 -26.51
C ASP A 189 -3.28 1.83 -25.13
N GLN A 190 -4.21 2.79 -25.18
CA GLN A 190 -4.82 3.41 -24.00
C GLN A 190 -6.08 2.66 -23.54
N SER A 191 -6.49 1.59 -24.21
CA SER A 191 -7.54 0.71 -23.73
C SER A 191 -7.05 -0.13 -22.54
N GLY A 192 -7.97 -0.83 -21.87
CA GLY A 192 -7.64 -1.67 -20.72
C GLY A 192 -7.26 -0.91 -19.44
N GLY A 193 -6.89 -1.69 -18.42
CA GLY A 193 -6.53 -1.21 -17.10
C GLY A 193 -5.03 -0.91 -16.96
N ILE A 194 -4.59 -0.72 -15.72
CA ILE A 194 -3.18 -0.43 -15.43
C ILE A 194 -2.26 -1.60 -15.82
N GLN A 195 -2.70 -2.85 -15.70
CA GLN A 195 -1.87 -4.02 -15.94
C GLN A 195 -1.46 -4.13 -17.42
N GLU A 196 -2.42 -3.94 -18.33
CA GLU A 196 -2.20 -3.95 -19.77
C GLU A 196 -1.28 -2.79 -20.19
N ARG A 197 -1.41 -1.64 -19.54
CA ARG A 197 -0.58 -0.46 -19.85
C ARG A 197 0.85 -0.60 -19.32
N LEU A 198 1.05 -1.17 -18.13
CA LEU A 198 2.39 -1.45 -17.62
C LEU A 198 3.14 -2.48 -18.47
N GLY A 199 2.42 -3.46 -19.04
CA GLY A 199 3.00 -4.45 -19.96
C GLY A 199 3.49 -3.88 -21.29
N GLN A 200 3.08 -2.65 -21.64
CA GLN A 200 3.52 -1.96 -22.86
C GLN A 200 4.76 -1.09 -22.65
N LEU A 201 5.27 -0.97 -21.42
CA LEU A 201 6.46 -0.16 -21.13
C LEU A 201 7.69 -0.82 -21.75
N THR A 202 8.45 -0.05 -22.51
CA THR A 202 9.67 -0.49 -23.21
C THR A 202 10.95 0.15 -22.67
N GLY A 203 10.82 1.28 -21.96
CA GLY A 203 11.96 1.99 -21.41
C GLY A 203 11.64 2.79 -20.15
N PHE A 204 12.69 3.13 -19.41
CA PHE A 204 12.61 3.87 -18.16
C PHE A 204 13.70 4.94 -18.08
N PRO A 205 13.42 6.14 -17.56
CA PRO A 205 14.45 7.15 -17.30
C PRO A 205 15.52 6.60 -16.36
N VAL A 206 16.79 6.77 -16.72
CA VAL A 206 17.88 6.57 -15.76
C VAL A 206 17.96 7.81 -14.89
N TRP A 207 17.49 7.70 -13.66
CA TRP A 207 17.75 8.74 -12.68
C TRP A 207 19.24 8.77 -12.37
N PRO A 208 19.89 9.95 -12.34
CA PRO A 208 21.26 10.03 -11.89
C PRO A 208 21.32 9.44 -10.47
N PRO A 209 22.42 8.73 -10.13
CA PRO A 209 22.60 8.24 -8.77
C PRO A 209 22.68 9.44 -7.82
N ARG A 210 21.52 9.80 -7.25
CA ARG A 210 21.26 10.91 -6.33
C ARG A 210 21.48 12.32 -6.92
N PRO A 211 20.52 13.26 -6.84
CA PRO A 211 20.87 14.67 -6.88
C PRO A 211 21.73 14.98 -5.64
N VAL A 212 22.96 15.43 -5.84
CA VAL A 212 23.71 16.14 -4.80
C VAL A 212 23.09 17.52 -4.67
N THR A 213 22.01 17.63 -3.89
CA THR A 213 21.60 18.89 -3.29
C THR A 213 20.90 18.60 -1.97
N ASP A 214 21.46 19.17 -0.92
CA ASP A 214 21.19 18.89 0.48
C ASP A 214 19.73 19.14 0.87
N ALA A 215 19.12 18.16 1.54
CA ALA A 215 17.88 18.39 2.28
C ALA A 215 18.03 19.52 3.33
N GLU A 216 19.26 19.92 3.66
CA GLU A 216 19.58 21.04 4.53
C GLU A 216 19.38 22.42 3.87
N HIS A 217 19.46 22.53 2.53
CA HIS A 217 19.26 23.81 1.83
C HIS A 217 17.79 24.25 1.73
N ALA A 218 16.84 23.30 1.85
CA ALA A 218 15.42 23.63 1.86
C ALA A 218 14.94 24.18 3.23
N LEU A 219 15.66 23.89 4.31
CA LEU A 219 15.35 24.39 5.66
C LEU A 219 15.84 25.83 5.88
N THR A 220 16.95 26.22 5.25
CA THR A 220 17.54 27.56 5.41
C THR A 220 16.79 28.67 4.67
N LEU A 221 15.95 28.35 3.69
CA LEU A 221 15.14 29.35 2.96
C LEU A 221 13.85 29.73 3.68
N THR A 222 13.40 28.95 4.67
CA THR A 222 12.22 29.27 5.50
C THR A 222 12.52 30.12 6.73
N ASP A 223 13.80 30.26 7.13
CA ASP A 223 14.20 30.99 8.35
C ASP A 223 14.71 32.42 8.10
N ALA A 224 14.79 32.86 6.85
CA ALA A 224 15.12 34.24 6.50
C ALA A 224 13.85 35.12 6.46
N GLY A 225 13.27 35.40 7.62
CA GLY A 225 12.27 36.45 7.78
C GLY A 225 12.86 37.85 7.47
N PRO A 226 12.06 38.81 6.99
CA PRO A 226 12.57 40.11 6.56
C PRO A 226 13.08 40.92 7.75
N THR A 227 14.35 41.33 7.70
CA THR A 227 14.96 42.25 8.65
C THR A 227 14.24 43.61 8.57
N ARG A 228 13.39 43.91 9.56
CA ARG A 228 12.85 45.27 9.76
C ARG A 228 13.99 46.17 10.26
N THR A 229 14.46 47.07 9.41
CA THR A 229 15.19 48.26 9.85
C THR A 229 14.21 49.26 10.50
N ARG A 230 14.65 49.86 11.61
CA ARG A 230 13.93 50.87 12.39
C ARG A 230 13.72 52.16 11.61
#